data_AF-A0A925PIU8-F1
#
_entry.id   AF-A0A925PIU8-F1
#
_cell.length_a   1.000
_cell.length_b   1.000
_cell.length_c   1.000
_cell.angle_alpha   90.00
_cell.angle_beta   90.00
_cell.angle_gamma   90.00
#
_symmetry.space_group_name_H-M   'P 1'
#
loop_
_entity.id
_entity.type
_entity.pdbx_description
1 polymer ?
#
loop_
_entity_poly.entity_id
_entity_poly.type
_entity_poly.pdbx_seq_one_letter_code
_entity_poly.pdbx_strand_id
1 'polypeptide(L)'
;MKQGQQGQQGQQSQQGQQSQQGQQGQQQGQGTQFSDRDMLQLVLNESKHTAESLNSAILESSSEQLRRDYMTILGDVYNQQKQVFDLMQQKGFYDVPNATSQQMSQAQSKFNGQMQ
;
A
#
# COMPACT_ATOMS: atom_id res chain seq x y z
N MET A 1 -46.79 -42.14 38.60
CA MET A 1 -46.85 -43.55 38.13
C MET A 1 -48.02 -43.60 37.16
N LYS A 2 -47.99 -43.93 35.86
CA LYS A 2 -47.07 -44.52 34.87
C LYS A 2 -47.56 -43.95 33.50
N GLN A 3 -46.69 -43.46 32.61
CA GLN A 3 -46.18 -44.18 31.42
C GLN A 3 -47.27 -44.93 30.64
N GLY A 4 -47.64 -44.46 29.44
CA GLY A 4 -47.11 -44.92 28.12
C GLY A 4 -48.33 -45.32 27.29
N GLN A 5 -48.39 -45.38 25.95
CA GLN A 5 -47.44 -45.46 24.85
C GLN A 5 -48.35 -45.33 23.57
N GLN A 6 -48.14 -44.34 22.70
CA GLN A 6 -47.41 -44.44 21.42
C GLN A 6 -48.15 -45.20 20.30
N GLY A 7 -48.41 -44.49 19.18
CA GLY A 7 -48.22 -45.02 17.83
C GLY A 7 -49.46 -45.16 16.94
N GLN A 8 -49.60 -44.27 15.94
CA GLN A 8 -49.87 -44.71 14.57
C GLN A 8 -49.42 -43.65 13.55
N GLN A 9 -48.60 -44.10 12.61
CA GLN A 9 -48.06 -43.41 11.44
C GLN A 9 -48.98 -43.56 10.23
N GLY A 10 -48.88 -42.59 9.32
CA GLY A 10 -49.38 -42.60 7.95
C GLY A 10 -50.12 -41.30 7.66
N GLN A 11 -49.94 -40.56 6.56
CA GLN A 11 -49.19 -40.70 5.32
C GLN A 11 -49.38 -39.35 4.57
N GLN A 12 -48.47 -38.99 3.64
CA GLN A 12 -48.67 -37.99 2.56
C GLN A 12 -48.73 -36.50 3.00
N SER A 13 -47.97 -35.55 2.42
CA SER A 13 -47.78 -35.31 0.99
C SER A 13 -46.53 -34.49 0.70
N GLN A 14 -45.93 -34.83 -0.44
CA GLN A 14 -44.72 -34.32 -1.05
C GLN A 14 -45.10 -33.19 -2.03
N GLN A 15 -44.66 -31.94 -1.82
CA GLN A 15 -44.60 -30.93 -2.88
C GLN A 15 -43.76 -29.73 -2.45
N GLY A 16 -42.73 -29.42 -3.22
CA GLY A 16 -41.86 -28.27 -3.00
C GLY A 16 -40.49 -28.38 -3.68
N GLN A 17 -40.41 -29.04 -4.84
CA GLN A 17 -39.24 -29.00 -5.69
C GLN A 17 -39.37 -27.78 -6.60
N GLN A 18 -38.86 -26.63 -6.15
CA GLN A 18 -38.72 -25.43 -6.98
C GLN A 18 -37.24 -25.20 -7.28
N SER A 19 -36.86 -25.69 -8.46
CA SER A 19 -35.83 -25.20 -9.37
C SER A 19 -35.11 -23.91 -8.94
N GLN A 20 -33.90 -24.06 -8.39
CA GLN A 20 -32.87 -23.03 -8.52
C GLN A 20 -32.09 -23.30 -9.81
N GLN A 21 -32.63 -22.77 -10.90
CA GLN A 21 -31.99 -22.71 -12.19
C GLN A 21 -30.92 -21.60 -12.15
N GLY A 22 -29.74 -21.92 -12.66
CA GLY A 22 -28.51 -21.17 -12.45
C GLY A 22 -28.57 -19.69 -12.78
N GLN A 23 -28.14 -18.87 -11.83
CA GLN A 23 -27.70 -17.52 -12.11
C GLN A 23 -26.19 -17.58 -12.35
N GLN A 24 -25.81 -17.94 -13.58
CA GLN A 24 -24.48 -17.64 -14.12
C GLN A 24 -24.42 -16.11 -14.28
N GLY A 25 -24.11 -15.43 -13.18
CA GLY A 25 -23.75 -14.02 -13.20
C GLY A 25 -22.50 -13.87 -14.06
N GLN A 26 -22.68 -13.19 -15.19
CA GLN A 26 -21.59 -12.72 -16.04
C GLN A 26 -20.65 -11.88 -15.18
N GLN A 27 -19.55 -12.49 -14.73
CA GLN A 27 -18.44 -11.78 -14.14
C GLN A 27 -17.69 -11.10 -15.29
N GLN A 28 -18.25 -9.99 -15.79
CA GLN A 28 -17.54 -9.07 -16.65
C GLN A 28 -16.31 -8.62 -15.86
N GLY A 29 -15.12 -8.95 -16.38
CA GLY A 29 -13.86 -8.55 -15.79
C GLY A 29 -13.79 -7.03 -15.72
N GLN A 30 -14.13 -6.47 -14.55
CA GLN A 30 -13.75 -5.11 -14.20
C GLN A 30 -12.23 -5.11 -14.11
N GLY A 31 -11.57 -4.65 -15.17
CA GLY A 31 -10.14 -4.35 -15.11
C GLY A 31 -9.90 -3.36 -13.98
N THR A 32 -8.88 -3.62 -13.16
CA THR A 32 -8.48 -2.71 -12.07
C THR A 32 -8.22 -1.32 -12.65
N GLN A 33 -9.02 -0.33 -12.25
CA GLN A 33 -8.76 1.07 -12.57
C GLN A 33 -7.90 1.66 -11.47
N PHE A 34 -6.76 2.23 -11.84
CA PHE A 34 -5.88 2.94 -10.90
C PHE A 34 -6.44 4.33 -10.64
N SER A 35 -6.54 4.71 -9.36
CA SER A 35 -6.88 6.07 -8.98
C SER A 35 -5.67 7.01 -9.14
N ASP A 36 -5.92 8.32 -9.21
CA ASP A 36 -4.87 9.34 -9.12
C ASP A 36 -3.94 9.12 -7.92
N ARG A 37 -4.51 8.67 -6.80
CA ARG A 37 -3.75 8.38 -5.58
C ARG A 37 -2.80 7.20 -5.78
N ASP A 38 -3.27 6.14 -6.42
CA ASP A 38 -2.44 4.95 -6.70
C ASP A 38 -1.30 5.30 -7.65
N MET A 39 -1.60 6.08 -8.69
CA MET A 39 -0.59 6.55 -9.66
C MET A 39 0.46 7.44 -8.99
N LEU A 40 0.03 8.42 -8.17
CA LEU A 40 0.96 9.30 -7.47
C LEU A 40 1.80 8.53 -6.44
N GLN A 41 1.19 7.55 -5.74
CA GLN A 41 1.91 6.71 -4.79
C GLN A 41 2.96 5.82 -5.49
N LEU A 42 2.64 5.30 -6.68
CA LEU A 42 3.60 4.57 -7.50
C LEU A 42 4.78 5.47 -7.88
N VAL A 43 4.51 6.66 -8.44
CA VAL A 43 5.56 7.61 -8.84
C VAL A 43 6.42 8.02 -7.63
N LEU A 44 5.81 8.26 -6.47
CA LEU A 44 6.54 8.59 -5.23
C LEU A 44 7.50 7.47 -4.82
N ASN A 45 7.07 6.21 -4.93
CA ASN A 45 7.89 5.05 -4.58
C ASN A 45 9.01 4.81 -5.60
N GLU A 46 8.70 4.91 -6.89
CA GLU A 46 9.70 4.78 -7.95
C GLU A 46 10.79 5.85 -7.85
N SER A 47 10.42 7.07 -7.49
CA SER A 47 11.39 8.16 -7.28
C SER A 47 12.34 7.86 -6.12
N LYS A 48 11.83 7.27 -5.01
CA LYS A 48 12.67 6.84 -3.87
C LYS A 48 13.61 5.70 -4.27
N HIS A 49 13.09 4.69 -4.94
CA HIS A 49 13.87 3.55 -5.42
C HIS A 49 14.98 3.98 -6.40
N THR A 50 14.66 4.93 -7.29
CA THR A 50 15.63 5.52 -8.22
C THR A 50 16.73 6.26 -7.46
N ALA A 51 16.36 7.06 -6.45
CA ALA A 51 17.33 7.76 -5.61
C ALA A 51 18.25 6.80 -4.84
N GLU A 52 17.71 5.71 -4.29
CA GLU A 52 18.50 4.65 -3.64
C GLU A 52 19.49 4.00 -4.61
N SER A 53 19.01 3.63 -5.80
CA SER A 53 19.84 3.02 -6.86
C SER A 53 20.98 3.95 -7.31
N LEU A 54 20.69 5.25 -7.48
CA LEU A 54 21.70 6.26 -7.83
C LEU A 54 22.71 6.45 -6.71
N ASN A 55 22.30 6.42 -5.44
CA ASN A 55 23.24 6.50 -4.32
C ASN A 55 24.22 5.32 -4.34
N SER A 56 23.74 4.08 -4.55
CA SER A 56 24.64 2.93 -4.72
C SER A 56 25.60 3.13 -5.89
N ALA A 57 25.11 3.58 -7.05
CA ALA A 57 25.95 3.83 -8.21
C ALA A 57 27.01 4.93 -7.96
N ILE A 58 26.67 5.98 -7.22
CA ILE A 58 27.59 7.05 -6.83
C ILE A 58 28.71 6.51 -5.93
N LEU A 59 28.35 5.68 -4.94
CA LEU A 59 29.30 5.10 -3.99
C LEU A 59 30.25 4.09 -4.63
N GLU A 60 29.80 3.38 -5.66
CA GLU A 60 30.55 2.31 -6.32
C GLU A 60 31.25 2.75 -7.63
N SER A 61 31.06 4.01 -8.07
CA SER A 61 31.64 4.50 -9.32
C SER A 61 33.14 4.80 -9.18
N SER A 62 33.95 4.14 -10.02
CA SER A 62 35.39 4.40 -10.14
C SER A 62 35.72 5.61 -11.04
N SER A 63 34.77 6.07 -11.85
CA SER A 63 34.93 7.21 -12.75
C SER A 63 34.38 8.48 -12.12
N GLU A 64 35.26 9.46 -11.92
CA GLU A 64 34.92 10.77 -11.37
C GLU A 64 33.86 11.50 -12.20
N GLN A 65 33.92 11.38 -13.53
CA GLN A 65 32.95 12.01 -14.42
C GLN A 65 31.58 11.35 -14.26
N LEU A 66 31.53 10.01 -14.33
CA LEU A 66 30.29 9.27 -14.20
C LEU A 66 29.64 9.48 -12.83
N ARG A 67 30.45 9.56 -11.76
CA ARG A 67 29.96 9.88 -10.42
C ARG A 67 29.30 11.25 -10.38
N ARG A 68 29.90 12.27 -11.00
CA ARG A 68 29.29 13.61 -11.09
C ARG A 68 27.97 13.58 -11.85
N ASP A 69 27.91 12.85 -12.95
CA ASP A 69 26.69 12.73 -13.75
C ASP A 69 25.55 12.10 -12.92
N TYR A 70 25.83 11.04 -12.16
CA TYR A 70 24.85 10.46 -11.23
C TYR A 70 24.41 11.43 -10.13
N MET A 71 25.33 12.22 -9.56
CA MET A 71 24.97 13.23 -8.56
C MET A 71 24.04 14.31 -9.14
N THR A 72 24.26 14.73 -10.38
CA THR A 72 23.37 15.66 -11.08
C THR A 72 21.97 15.05 -11.25
N ILE A 73 21.88 13.83 -11.78
CA ILE A 73 20.60 13.13 -11.96
C ILE A 73 19.89 12.92 -10.62
N LEU A 74 20.62 12.57 -9.57
CA LEU A 74 20.06 12.40 -8.22
C LEU A 74 19.44 13.70 -7.70
N GLY A 75 20.06 14.85 -7.97
CA GLY A 75 19.49 16.16 -7.66
C GLY A 75 18.14 16.40 -8.34
N ASP A 76 18.02 16.02 -9.62
CA ASP A 76 16.76 16.11 -10.36
C ASP A 76 15.69 15.17 -9.79
N VAL A 77 16.07 13.93 -9.45
CA VAL A 77 15.16 12.95 -8.82
C VAL A 77 14.64 13.47 -7.47
N TYR A 78 15.48 14.10 -6.65
CA TYR A 78 15.03 14.73 -5.40
C TYR A 78 14.01 15.85 -5.65
N ASN A 79 14.24 16.70 -6.65
CA ASN A 79 13.30 17.77 -7.00
C ASN A 79 11.95 17.21 -7.47
N GLN A 80 11.97 16.18 -8.32
CA GLN A 80 10.75 15.53 -8.81
C GLN A 80 9.99 14.84 -7.67
N GLN A 81 10.70 14.08 -6.83
CA GLN A 81 10.11 13.42 -5.67
C GLN A 81 9.42 14.43 -4.73
N LYS A 82 10.05 15.59 -4.50
CA LYS A 82 9.49 16.66 -3.66
C LYS A 82 8.22 17.25 -4.26
N GLN A 83 8.19 17.49 -5.58
CA GLN A 83 6.99 17.98 -6.27
C GLN A 83 5.82 16.99 -6.15
N VAL A 84 6.08 15.69 -6.30
CA VAL A 84 5.05 14.64 -6.15
C VAL A 84 4.57 14.59 -4.70
N PHE A 85 5.48 14.64 -3.74
CA PHE A 85 5.15 14.67 -2.32
C PHE A 85 4.25 15.87 -1.96
N ASP A 86 4.60 17.07 -2.40
CA ASP A 86 3.83 18.28 -2.13
C ASP A 86 2.45 18.24 -2.81
N LEU A 87 2.37 17.73 -4.04
CA LEU A 87 1.10 17.51 -4.73
C LEU A 87 0.20 16.52 -3.98
N MET A 88 0.78 15.41 -3.49
CA MET A 88 0.03 14.43 -2.71
C MET A 88 -0.46 15.00 -1.37
N GLN A 89 0.34 15.83 -0.69
CA GLN A 89 -0.11 16.53 0.52
C GLN A 89 -1.25 17.51 0.20
N GLN A 90 -1.11 18.33 -0.87
CA GLN A 90 -2.15 19.28 -1.27
C GLN A 90 -3.47 18.59 -1.62
N LYS A 91 -3.42 17.40 -2.23
CA LYS A 91 -4.59 16.58 -2.54
C LYS A 91 -5.12 15.78 -1.33
N GLY A 92 -4.45 15.82 -0.17
CA GLY A 92 -4.82 15.03 1.01
C GLY A 92 -4.56 13.52 0.86
N PHE A 93 -3.69 13.12 -0.07
CA PHE A 93 -3.37 11.72 -0.37
C PHE A 93 -2.24 11.17 0.49
N TYR A 94 -1.44 12.04 1.08
CA TYR A 94 -0.28 11.71 1.89
C TYR A 94 -0.18 12.69 3.05
N ASP A 95 -0.30 12.18 4.28
CA ASP A 95 -0.19 12.99 5.50
C ASP A 95 1.07 12.57 6.25
N VAL A 96 2.02 13.51 6.40
CA VAL A 96 3.22 13.32 7.19
C VAL A 96 3.19 14.34 8.31
N PRO A 97 2.99 13.91 9.58
CA PRO A 97 2.97 14.83 10.69
C PRO A 97 4.37 15.45 10.86
N ASN A 98 4.40 16.75 11.09
CA ASN A 98 5.63 17.42 11.49
C ASN A 98 6.14 16.83 12.81
N ALA A 99 7.46 16.65 12.91
CA ALA A 99 8.08 16.22 14.15
C ALA A 99 7.93 17.30 15.23
N THR A 100 7.50 16.90 16.43
CA THR A 100 7.46 17.78 17.60
C THR A 100 8.86 18.05 18.14
N SER A 101 9.04 19.19 18.83
CA SER A 101 10.32 19.51 19.49
C SER A 101 10.78 18.41 20.44
N GLN A 102 9.84 17.77 21.16
CA GLN A 102 10.15 16.66 22.06
C GLN A 102 10.67 15.42 21.30
N GLN A 103 10.08 15.07 20.16
CA GLN A 103 10.56 13.97 19.32
C GLN A 103 11.95 14.26 18.75
N MET A 104 12.23 15.52 18.36
CA MET A 104 13.56 15.95 17.93
C MET A 104 14.59 15.81 19.06
N SER A 105 14.29 16.33 20.26
CA SER A 105 15.17 16.20 21.42
C SER A 105 15.41 14.73 21.80
N GLN A 106 14.39 13.88 21.72
CA GLN A 106 14.53 12.45 21.99
C GLN A 106 15.42 11.75 20.96
N ALA A 107 15.28 12.06 19.67
CA ALA A 107 16.12 11.50 18.61
C ALA A 107 17.59 11.91 18.79
N GLN A 108 17.86 13.18 19.12
CA GLN A 108 19.20 13.68 19.36
C GLN A 108 19.88 12.97 20.56
N SER A 109 19.16 12.81 21.67
CA SER A 109 19.67 12.09 22.85
C SER A 109 19.99 10.62 22.57
N LYS A 110 19.16 9.93 21.75
CA LYS A 110 19.41 8.53 21.35
C LYS A 110 20.72 8.39 20.58
N PHE A 111 20.97 9.29 19.64
CA PHE A 111 22.18 9.26 18.83
C PHE A 111 23.43 9.56 19.67
N ASN A 112 23.38 10.58 20.54
CA ASN A 112 24.49 10.90 21.45
C ASN A 112 24.80 9.75 22.42
N GLY A 113 23.78 9.01 22.88
CA GLY A 113 23.97 7.85 23.76
C GLY A 113 24.51 6.60 23.06
N GLN A 114 24.37 6.49 21.73
CA GLN A 114 24.94 5.38 20.93
C GLN A 114 26.40 5.62 20.52
N MET A 115 26.88 6.86 20.60
CA MET A 115 28.27 7.24 20.28
C MET A 115 29.23 7.11 21.48
N GLN A 116 28.76 6.60 22.62
CA GLN A 116 29.56 6.27 23.82
C GLN A 116 29.76 4.76 23.93
#